data_AF-A0AAW7DTJ5-F1
#
_entry.id   AF-A0AAW7DTJ5-F1
#
_cell.length_a   1.000
_cell.length_b   1.000
_cell.length_c   1.000
_cell.angle_alpha   90.00
_cell.angle_beta   90.00
_cell.angle_gamma   90.00
#
_symmetry.space_group_name_H-M   'P 1'
#
loop_
_entity.id
_entity.type
_entity.pdbx_description
1 polymer ?
#
loop_
_entity_poly.entity_id
_entity_poly.type
_entity_poly.pdbx_seq_one_letter_code
_entity_poly.pdbx_strand_id
1 'polypeptide(L)'
;MNAISLTKQPLSSRISDLEFAVTDIHGLAMEGLSQIEAIARVSLLAMQTPDAYRFPENIAMTLEVIWSIAQNIQGCISSEAENVGCAQPCTAPERRQTARLAAER
;
A
#
# COMPACT_ATOMS: atom_id res chain seq x y z
N MET A 1 17.54 19.30 -36.74
CA MET A 1 18.15 19.77 -35.47
C MET A 1 17.12 19.63 -34.37
N ASN A 2 17.38 18.73 -33.42
CA ASN A 2 17.05 18.82 -31.98
C ASN A 2 17.27 17.44 -31.37
N ALA A 3 18.53 17.17 -31.01
CA ALA A 3 18.83 16.14 -30.03
C ALA A 3 18.44 16.71 -28.67
N ILE A 4 17.34 16.21 -28.11
CA ILE A 4 16.99 16.47 -26.71
C ILE A 4 18.08 15.79 -25.89
N SER A 5 19.03 16.58 -25.39
CA SER A 5 19.98 16.14 -24.39
C SER A 5 19.21 15.78 -23.12
N LEU A 6 18.91 14.50 -22.94
CA LEU A 6 18.61 13.90 -21.64
C LEU A 6 19.87 14.04 -20.79
N THR A 7 20.05 15.20 -20.17
CA THR A 7 21.06 15.39 -19.13
C THR A 7 20.70 14.46 -17.97
N LYS A 8 21.36 13.31 -17.90
CA LYS A 8 21.34 12.45 -16.70
C LYS A 8 21.64 13.34 -15.50
N GLN A 9 20.69 13.44 -14.57
CA GLN A 9 20.89 14.14 -13.31
C GLN A 9 22.23 13.72 -12.68
N PRO A 10 22.97 14.66 -12.06
CA PRO A 10 24.17 14.33 -11.30
C PRO A 10 23.91 13.19 -10.30
N LEU A 11 24.86 12.27 -10.16
CA LEU A 11 24.75 11.14 -9.22
C LEU A 11 24.37 11.58 -7.80
N SER A 12 24.95 12.69 -7.33
CA SER A 12 24.63 13.26 -6.01
C SER A 12 23.16 13.68 -5.88
N SER A 13 22.56 14.27 -6.91
CA SER A 13 21.13 14.61 -6.88
C SER A 13 20.25 13.35 -6.88
N ARG A 14 20.61 12.33 -7.67
CA ARG A 14 19.86 11.07 -7.70
C ARG A 14 19.92 10.31 -6.38
N ILE A 15 21.05 10.35 -5.68
CA ILE A 15 21.19 9.74 -4.35
C ILE A 15 20.31 10.49 -3.35
N SER A 16 20.33 11.81 -3.37
CA SER A 16 19.48 12.62 -2.48
C SER A 16 17.99 12.33 -2.75
N ASP A 17 17.56 12.32 -4.00
CA ASP A 17 16.17 12.03 -4.37
C ASP A 17 15.74 10.63 -3.88
N LEU A 18 16.64 9.64 -3.98
CA LEU A 18 16.41 8.30 -3.46
C LEU A 18 16.32 8.25 -1.92
N GLU A 19 17.18 8.98 -1.21
CA GLU A 19 17.13 9.07 0.25
C GLU A 19 15.82 9.71 0.74
N PHE A 20 15.35 10.76 0.06
CA PHE A 20 14.06 11.38 0.32
C PHE A 20 12.92 10.38 0.08
N ALA A 21 12.86 9.75 -1.09
CA ALA A 21 11.81 8.79 -1.39
C ALA A 21 11.79 7.59 -0.43
N VAL A 22 12.96 7.07 -0.01
CA VAL A 22 13.03 5.99 0.99
C VAL A 22 12.49 6.45 2.35
N THR A 23 12.81 7.68 2.76
CA THR A 23 12.33 8.26 4.01
C THR A 23 10.81 8.44 3.98
N ASP A 24 10.28 8.99 2.88
CA ASP A 24 8.85 9.23 2.70
C ASP A 24 8.06 7.91 2.62
N ILE A 25 8.53 6.94 1.82
CA ILE A 25 7.96 5.59 1.76
C ILE A 25 7.94 4.94 3.15
N HIS A 26 9.04 5.06 3.91
CA HIS A 26 9.10 4.50 5.25
C HIS A 26 8.07 5.16 6.17
N GLY A 27 7.96 6.48 6.16
CA GLY A 27 6.97 7.23 6.95
C GLY A 27 5.53 6.81 6.61
N LEU A 28 5.18 6.83 5.32
CA LEU A 28 3.87 6.44 4.81
C LEU A 28 3.52 4.99 5.17
N ALA A 29 4.47 4.07 5.02
CA ALA A 29 4.28 2.67 5.38
C ALA A 29 4.04 2.51 6.87
N MET A 30 4.87 3.13 7.72
CA MET A 30 4.77 3.00 9.18
C MET A 30 3.47 3.60 9.72
N GLU A 31 3.08 4.79 9.25
CA GLU A 31 1.82 5.41 9.65
C GLU A 31 0.64 4.50 9.28
N GLY A 32 0.59 4.09 8.02
CA GLY A 32 -0.50 3.30 7.50
C GLY A 32 -0.62 1.90 8.12
N LEU A 33 0.51 1.21 8.30
CA LEU A 33 0.54 -0.09 8.97
C LEU A 33 0.12 0.02 10.44
N SER A 34 0.53 1.09 11.12
CA SER A 34 0.13 1.33 12.52
C SER A 34 -1.38 1.56 12.65
N GLN A 35 -1.99 2.28 11.70
CA GLN A 35 -3.45 2.46 11.65
C GLN A 35 -4.19 1.12 11.41
N ILE A 36 -3.72 0.33 10.44
CA ILE A 36 -4.28 -1.02 10.17
C ILE A 36 -4.17 -1.89 11.42
N GLU A 37 -3.02 -1.91 12.08
CA GLU A 37 -2.80 -2.69 13.29
C GLU A 37 -3.75 -2.29 14.41
N ALA A 38 -3.90 -0.99 14.67
CA ALA A 38 -4.79 -0.49 15.71
C ALA A 38 -6.25 -0.91 15.47
N ILE A 39 -6.74 -0.72 14.24
CA ILE A 39 -8.12 -1.08 13.85
C ILE A 39 -8.32 -2.60 13.97
N ALA A 40 -7.38 -3.40 13.47
CA ALA A 40 -7.44 -4.85 13.55
C ALA A 40 -7.47 -5.35 15.01
N ARG A 41 -6.61 -4.80 15.89
CA ARG A 41 -6.58 -5.16 17.31
C ARG A 41 -7.89 -4.85 18.01
N VAL A 42 -8.45 -3.66 17.82
CA VAL A 42 -9.74 -3.26 18.41
C VAL A 42 -10.87 -4.16 17.92
N SER A 43 -10.86 -4.49 16.63
CA SER A 43 -11.88 -5.34 16.02
C SER A 43 -11.83 -6.78 16.52
N LEU A 44 -10.61 -7.34 16.65
CA LEU A 44 -10.41 -8.65 17.26
C LEU A 44 -10.90 -8.69 18.72
N LEU A 45 -10.62 -7.65 19.49
CA LEU A 45 -11.11 -7.54 20.86
C LEU A 45 -12.65 -7.49 20.92
N ALA A 46 -13.28 -6.71 20.05
CA ALA A 46 -14.73 -6.66 19.97
C ALA A 46 -15.34 -8.03 19.63
N MET A 47 -14.75 -8.75 18.67
CA MET A 47 -15.18 -10.09 18.23
C MET A 47 -15.04 -11.19 19.31
N GLN A 48 -14.40 -10.93 20.44
CA GLN A 48 -14.42 -11.84 21.59
C GLN A 48 -15.76 -11.79 22.36
N THR A 49 -16.62 -10.82 22.05
CA THR A 49 -17.95 -10.67 22.64
C THR A 49 -19.04 -11.14 21.67
N PRO A 50 -20.13 -11.75 22.16
CA PRO A 50 -21.26 -12.15 21.30
C PRO A 50 -21.91 -10.95 20.57
N ASP A 51 -21.87 -9.77 21.17
CA ASP A 51 -22.47 -8.55 20.62
C ASP A 51 -21.83 -8.11 19.29
N ALA A 52 -20.56 -8.45 19.05
CA ALA A 52 -19.89 -8.13 17.78
C ALA A 52 -20.50 -8.87 16.58
N TYR A 53 -21.15 -10.02 16.80
CA TYR A 53 -21.80 -10.79 15.73
C TYR A 53 -23.26 -10.41 15.53
N ARG A 54 -23.80 -9.52 16.37
CA ARG A 54 -25.17 -9.02 16.24
C ARG A 54 -25.35 -8.14 14.99
N PHE A 55 -24.27 -7.48 14.57
CA PHE A 55 -24.23 -6.52 13.48
C PHE A 55 -23.04 -6.83 12.55
N PRO A 56 -23.13 -7.87 11.69
CA PRO A 56 -22.04 -8.26 10.79
C PRO A 56 -21.59 -7.14 9.84
N GLU A 57 -22.45 -6.15 9.56
CA GLU A 57 -22.13 -4.93 8.83
C GLU A 57 -20.99 -4.12 9.47
N ASN A 58 -20.84 -4.14 10.80
CA ASN A 58 -19.75 -3.46 11.49
C ASN A 58 -18.40 -4.14 11.20
N ILE A 59 -18.40 -5.47 11.12
CA ILE A 59 -17.19 -6.24 10.74
C ILE A 59 -16.84 -5.95 9.28
N ALA A 60 -17.84 -5.95 8.38
CA ALA A 60 -17.64 -5.61 6.98
C ALA A 60 -17.06 -4.20 6.81
N MET A 61 -17.63 -3.20 7.50
CA MET A 61 -17.15 -1.82 7.47
C MET A 61 -15.70 -1.70 7.97
N THR A 62 -15.33 -2.37 9.06
CA THR A 62 -13.95 -2.40 9.52
C THR A 62 -13.01 -2.99 8.47
N LEU A 63 -13.39 -4.10 7.84
CA LEU A 63 -12.58 -4.73 6.79
C LEU A 63 -12.43 -3.82 5.58
N GLU A 64 -13.49 -3.10 5.19
CA GLU A 64 -13.45 -2.08 4.14
C GLU A 64 -12.50 -0.93 4.48
N VAL A 65 -12.50 -0.46 5.73
CA VAL A 65 -11.58 0.59 6.18
C VAL A 65 -10.13 0.10 6.13
N ILE A 66 -9.83 -1.09 6.66
CA ILE A 66 -8.49 -1.70 6.58
C ILE A 66 -8.03 -1.82 5.13
N TRP A 67 -8.93 -2.29 4.26
CA TRP A 67 -8.64 -2.43 2.83
C TRP A 67 -8.37 -1.07 2.16
N SER A 68 -9.19 -0.06 2.45
CA SER A 68 -9.02 1.29 1.90
C SER A 68 -7.70 1.91 2.33
N ILE A 69 -7.32 1.75 3.60
CA ILE A 69 -6.03 2.24 4.12
C ILE A 69 -4.88 1.54 3.39
N ALA A 70 -4.92 0.21 3.27
CA ALA A 70 -3.90 -0.56 2.56
C ALA A 70 -3.76 -0.13 1.09
N GLN A 71 -4.86 0.10 0.38
CA GLN A 71 -4.84 0.58 -1.00
C GLN A 71 -4.24 1.99 -1.12
N ASN A 72 -4.59 2.89 -0.20
CA ASN A 72 -4.08 4.25 -0.20
C ASN A 72 -2.55 4.26 0.00
N ILE A 73 -2.05 3.56 1.02
CA ILE A 73 -0.61 3.44 1.29
C ILE A 73 0.12 2.85 0.09
N GLN A 74 -0.44 1.79 -0.51
CA GLN A 74 0.14 1.18 -1.68
C GLN A 74 0.25 2.18 -2.85
N GLY A 75 -0.80 2.98 -3.07
CA GLY A 75 -0.79 4.04 -4.09
C GLY A 75 0.29 5.09 -3.84
N CYS A 76 0.41 5.58 -2.59
CA CYS A 76 1.43 6.56 -2.23
C CYS A 76 2.85 6.01 -2.41
N ILE A 77 3.12 4.79 -1.92
CA ILE A 77 4.43 4.14 -2.08
C ILE A 77 4.78 3.92 -3.54
N SER A 78 3.81 3.49 -4.36
CA SER A 78 4.00 3.34 -5.79
C SER A 78 4.34 4.68 -6.45
N SER A 79 3.62 5.76 -6.10
CA SER A 79 3.91 7.11 -6.61
C SER A 79 5.32 7.58 -6.25
N GLU A 80 5.75 7.39 -5.00
CA GLU A 80 7.11 7.76 -4.58
C GLU A 80 8.19 6.94 -5.28
N ALA A 81 7.95 5.63 -5.47
CA ALA A 81 8.85 4.78 -6.23
C ALA A 81 8.90 5.17 -7.72
N GLU A 82 7.79 5.60 -8.32
CA GLU A 82 7.73 6.13 -9.69
C GLU A 82 8.55 7.41 -9.83
N ASN A 83 8.44 8.33 -8.87
CA ASN A 83 9.17 9.61 -8.86
C ASN A 83 10.69 9.43 -8.96
N VAL A 84 11.24 8.36 -8.38
CA VAL A 84 12.69 8.04 -8.43
C VAL A 84 13.06 6.95 -9.44
N GLY A 85 12.11 6.49 -10.26
CA GLY A 85 12.34 5.47 -11.28
C GLY A 85 12.58 4.06 -10.71
N CYS A 86 12.12 3.80 -9.49
CA CYS A 86 12.21 2.50 -8.80
C CYS A 86 10.88 1.73 -8.75
N ALA A 87 9.84 2.23 -9.42
CA ALA A 87 8.54 1.57 -9.47
C ALA A 87 8.65 0.14 -10.02
N GLN A 88 8.05 -0.79 -9.28
CA GLN A 88 7.89 -2.17 -9.73
C GLN A 88 6.43 -2.44 -10.09
N PRO A 89 6.17 -3.22 -11.15
CA PRO A 89 4.82 -3.67 -11.47
C PRO A 89 4.22 -4.42 -10.28
N CYS A 90 2.99 -4.06 -9.91
CA CYS A 90 2.28 -4.81 -8.89
C CYS A 90 1.83 -6.16 -9.47
N THR A 91 2.41 -7.26 -9.00
CA THR A 91 2.02 -8.64 -9.40
C THR A 91 0.84 -9.18 -8.59
N ALA A 92 0.35 -8.43 -7.59
CA ALA A 92 -0.76 -8.85 -6.75
C ALA A 92 -2.10 -9.07 -7.52
N PRO A 93 -2.48 -8.23 -8.51
CA PRO A 93 -3.65 -8.49 -9.35
C PRO A 93 -3.54 -9.83 -10.10
N GLU A 94 -2.36 -10.14 -10.64
CA GLU A 94 -2.09 -11.39 -11.35
C GLU A 94 -2.24 -12.58 -10.40
N ARG A 95 -1.64 -12.51 -9.21
CA ARG A 95 -1.80 -13.55 -8.17
C ARG A 95 -3.25 -13.77 -7.76
N ARG A 96 -4.02 -12.68 -7.57
CA ARG A 96 -5.45 -12.76 -7.24
C ARG A 96 -6.25 -13.39 -8.38
N GLN A 97 -5.94 -13.03 -9.62
CA GLN A 97 -6.60 -13.61 -10.79
C GLN A 97 -6.29 -15.11 -10.92
N THR A 98 -5.04 -15.52 -10.73
CA THR A 98 -4.66 -16.94 -10.72
C THR A 98 -5.40 -17.72 -9.63
N ALA A 99 -5.54 -17.16 -8.43
CA ALA A 99 -6.29 -17.79 -7.34
C ALA A 99 -7.78 -17.95 -7.66
N ARG A 100 -8.42 -16.93 -8.29
CA ARG A 100 -9.82 -17.02 -8.75
C ARG A 100 -10.01 -18.14 -9.78
N LEU A 101 -9.16 -18.17 -10.80
CA LEU A 101 -9.21 -19.20 -11.85
C LEU A 101 -8.96 -20.61 -11.29
N ALA A 102 -8.18 -20.75 -10.21
CA ALA A 102 -7.96 -22.02 -9.54
C ALA A 102 -9.15 -22.48 -8.68
N ALA A 103 -9.95 -21.56 -8.15
CA ALA A 103 -11.15 -21.85 -7.36
C ALA A 103 -12.38 -22.22 -8.22
N GLU A 104 -12.33 -21.92 -9.53
CA GLU A 104 -13.39 -22.21 -10.51
C GLU A 104 -13.21 -23.58 -11.22
N ARG A 105 -12.22 -24.38 -10.82
CA ARG A 105 -11.96 -25.75 -11.32
C ARG A 105 -12.36 -26.81 -10.29
#